data_AF-A0A925N595-F1
#
_entry.id   AF-A0A925N595-F1
#
_cell.length_a   1.000
_cell.length_b   1.000
_cell.length_c   1.000
_cell.angle_alpha   90.00
_cell.angle_beta   90.00
_cell.angle_gamma   90.00
#
_symmetry.space_group_name_H-M   'P 1'
#
loop_
_entity.id
_entity.type
_entity.pdbx_description
1 polymer ?
#
loop_
_entity_poly.entity_id
_entity_poly.type
_entity_poly.pdbx_seq_one_letter_code
_entity_poly.pdbx_strand_id
1 'polypeptide(L)'
;MTPAARQAVAGIVAARATAQASKSRSNAQLRQAVGQAYAAEQRDSAWAAAKEDELRKILAGAGMAAAGVTADDLTMQCRSTLCETTAKFSEAGAAEDWVLAYMSSLGSAASSSVVSRAALAGGGTRLTILSKAR
;
A
#
# COMPACT_ATOMS: atom_id res chain seq x y z
N MET A 1 -35.21 17.19 17.91
CA MET A 1 -34.59 15.85 18.04
C MET A 1 -34.76 15.37 19.48
N THR A 2 -35.38 14.20 19.71
CA THR A 2 -35.69 13.70 21.06
C THR A 2 -34.45 13.11 21.75
N PRO A 3 -34.43 13.01 23.09
CA PRO A 3 -33.36 12.34 23.82
C PRO A 3 -33.09 10.91 23.34
N ALA A 4 -34.14 10.15 22.99
CA ALA A 4 -34.03 8.81 22.43
C ALA A 4 -33.32 8.78 21.07
N ALA A 5 -33.62 9.73 20.18
CA ALA A 5 -32.95 9.85 18.88
C ALA A 5 -31.45 10.20 19.03
N ARG A 6 -31.08 11.03 20.02
CA ARG A 6 -29.68 11.34 20.33
C ARG A 6 -28.91 10.11 20.83
N GLN A 7 -29.51 9.31 21.71
CA GLN A 7 -28.91 8.07 22.21
C GLN A 7 -28.71 7.03 21.10
N ALA A 8 -29.68 6.87 20.20
CA ALA A 8 -29.55 5.97 19.06
C ALA A 8 -28.39 6.38 18.12
N VAL A 9 -28.26 7.66 17.80
CA VAL A 9 -27.15 8.18 16.98
C VAL A 9 -25.80 7.97 17.69
N ALA A 10 -25.72 8.26 18.98
CA ALA A 10 -24.50 8.05 19.76
C ALA A 10 -24.06 6.57 19.77
N GLY A 11 -25.01 5.63 19.89
CA GLY A 11 -24.75 4.19 19.80
C GLY A 11 -24.19 3.78 18.43
N ILE A 12 -24.74 4.31 17.34
CA ILE A 12 -24.25 4.04 15.97
C ILE A 12 -22.83 4.58 15.78
N VAL A 13 -22.55 5.80 16.24
CA VAL A 13 -21.21 6.40 16.16
C VAL A 13 -20.18 5.58 16.95
N ALA A 14 -20.52 5.15 18.16
CA ALA A 14 -19.64 4.33 19.00
C ALA A 14 -19.36 2.95 18.38
N ALA A 15 -20.38 2.31 17.79
CA ALA A 15 -20.22 1.03 17.10
C ALA A 15 -19.31 1.17 15.87
N ARG A 16 -19.48 2.25 15.08
CA ARG A 16 -18.59 2.56 13.94
C ARG A 16 -17.16 2.82 14.38
N ALA A 17 -16.96 3.59 15.44
CA ALA A 17 -15.63 3.87 15.98
C ALA A 17 -14.93 2.58 16.43
N THR A 18 -15.64 1.69 17.13
CA THR A 18 -15.11 0.39 17.56
C THR A 18 -14.75 -0.50 16.37
N ALA A 19 -15.64 -0.59 15.37
CA ALA A 19 -15.37 -1.36 14.16
C ALA A 19 -14.16 -0.82 13.39
N GLN A 20 -14.04 0.51 13.29
CA GLN A 20 -12.90 1.15 12.64
C GLN A 20 -11.60 0.89 13.39
N ALA A 21 -11.60 1.01 14.72
CA ALA A 21 -10.43 0.72 15.55
C ALA A 21 -10.01 -0.77 15.45
N SER A 22 -10.96 -1.69 15.37
CA SER A 22 -10.68 -3.11 15.14
C SER A 22 -10.02 -3.36 13.77
N LYS A 23 -10.59 -2.79 12.70
CA LYS A 23 -10.04 -2.88 11.35
C LYS A 23 -8.64 -2.28 11.25
N SER A 24 -8.42 -1.10 11.84
CA SER A 24 -7.11 -0.45 11.85
C SER A 24 -6.05 -1.31 12.55
N ARG A 25 -6.39 -1.94 13.68
CA ARG A 25 -5.49 -2.86 14.39
C ARG A 25 -5.19 -4.12 13.56
N SER A 26 -6.20 -4.74 12.99
CA SER A 26 -6.02 -5.94 12.14
C SER A 26 -5.14 -5.62 10.92
N ASN A 27 -5.37 -4.48 10.26
CA ASN A 27 -4.53 -4.03 9.14
C ASN A 27 -3.08 -3.74 9.56
N ALA A 28 -2.87 -3.18 10.75
CA ALA A 28 -1.52 -2.96 11.28
C ALA A 28 -0.79 -4.30 11.55
N GLN A 29 -1.48 -5.28 12.13
CA GLN A 29 -0.94 -6.62 12.34
C GLN A 29 -0.58 -7.31 11.02
N LEU A 30 -1.44 -7.19 10.01
CA LEU A 30 -1.18 -7.74 8.68
C LEU A 30 0.09 -7.12 8.04
N ARG A 31 0.23 -5.78 8.11
CA ARG A 31 1.43 -5.08 7.63
C ARG A 31 2.69 -5.58 8.32
N GLN A 32 2.64 -5.71 9.64
CA GLN A 32 3.77 -6.18 10.42
C GLN A 32 4.13 -7.62 10.03
N ALA A 33 3.14 -8.52 9.92
CA ALA A 33 3.37 -9.91 9.58
C ALA A 33 3.99 -10.07 8.18
N VAL A 34 3.48 -9.35 7.17
CA VAL A 34 4.06 -9.39 5.81
C VAL A 34 5.45 -8.74 5.77
N GLY A 35 5.67 -7.66 6.52
CA GLY A 35 7.00 -7.04 6.65
C GLY A 35 8.03 -7.99 7.26
N GLN A 36 7.65 -8.73 8.31
CA GLN A 36 8.51 -9.75 8.91
C GLN A 36 8.79 -10.90 7.95
N ALA A 37 7.78 -11.36 7.20
CA ALA A 37 7.96 -12.39 6.18
C ALA A 37 8.93 -11.93 5.09
N TYR A 38 8.77 -10.72 4.55
CA TYR A 38 9.68 -10.14 3.56
C TYR A 38 11.12 -10.04 4.08
N ALA A 39 11.30 -9.59 5.32
CA ALA A 39 12.63 -9.46 5.93
C ALA A 39 13.31 -10.83 6.15
N ALA A 40 12.53 -11.88 6.37
CA ALA A 40 13.03 -13.25 6.55
C ALA A 40 13.26 -14.00 5.23
N GLU A 41 12.68 -13.55 4.11
CA GLU A 41 12.88 -14.18 2.81
C GLU A 41 14.30 -13.99 2.29
N GLN A 42 14.91 -15.10 1.86
CA GLN A 42 16.12 -15.03 1.05
C GLN A 42 15.79 -14.43 -0.32
N ARG A 43 16.80 -13.87 -0.98
CA ARG A 43 16.66 -13.34 -2.34
C ARG A 43 17.10 -14.41 -3.34
N ASP A 44 16.16 -14.92 -4.13
CA ASP A 44 16.48 -15.53 -5.42
C ASP A 44 16.82 -14.42 -6.41
N SER A 45 18.10 -14.27 -6.75
CA SER A 45 18.56 -13.14 -7.57
C SER A 45 18.07 -13.21 -9.02
N ALA A 46 17.91 -14.41 -9.59
CA ALA A 46 17.46 -14.58 -10.97
C ALA A 46 15.97 -14.28 -11.08
N TRP A 47 15.17 -14.84 -10.15
CA TRP A 47 13.74 -14.56 -10.08
C TRP A 47 13.47 -13.08 -9.75
N ALA A 48 14.16 -12.53 -8.74
CA ALA A 48 13.94 -11.16 -8.29
C ALA A 48 14.21 -10.16 -9.41
N ALA A 49 15.32 -10.31 -10.14
CA ALA A 49 15.65 -9.40 -11.24
C ALA A 49 14.60 -9.42 -12.35
N ALA A 50 14.10 -10.61 -12.73
CA ALA A 50 13.06 -10.76 -13.73
C ALA A 50 11.73 -10.14 -13.27
N LYS A 51 11.34 -10.37 -12.01
CA LYS A 51 10.10 -9.82 -11.44
C LYS A 51 10.16 -8.30 -11.26
N GLU A 52 11.31 -7.78 -10.82
CA GLU A 52 11.55 -6.33 -10.73
C GLU A 52 11.45 -5.66 -12.12
N ASP A 53 11.93 -6.32 -13.18
CA ASP A 53 11.80 -5.81 -14.55
C ASP A 53 10.35 -5.81 -15.06
N GLU A 54 9.59 -6.87 -14.78
CA GLU A 54 8.15 -6.95 -15.05
C GLU A 54 7.39 -5.79 -14.38
N LEU A 55 7.64 -5.59 -13.09
CA LEU A 55 6.99 -4.51 -12.33
C LEU A 55 7.45 -3.12 -12.80
N ARG A 56 8.70 -2.94 -13.23
CA ARG A 56 9.17 -1.68 -13.83
C ARG A 56 8.43 -1.38 -15.14
N LYS A 57 8.13 -2.38 -15.95
CA LYS A 57 7.33 -2.21 -17.18
C LYS A 57 5.90 -1.77 -16.87
N ILE A 58 5.30 -2.30 -15.80
CA ILE A 58 3.98 -1.82 -15.32
C ILE A 58 4.07 -0.33 -14.94
N LEU A 59 5.13 0.05 -14.23
CA LEU A 59 5.36 1.45 -13.82
C LEU A 59 5.58 2.41 -14.99
N ALA A 60 6.16 1.94 -16.09
CA ALA A 60 6.32 2.68 -17.34
C ALA A 60 5.09 2.62 -18.27
N GLY A 61 4.05 1.87 -17.89
CA GLY A 61 2.88 1.63 -18.71
C GLY A 61 1.90 2.81 -18.77
N ALA A 62 1.00 2.76 -19.75
CA ALA A 62 0.01 3.81 -19.99
C ALA A 62 -0.91 4.09 -18.79
N GLY A 63 -1.18 3.09 -17.95
CA GLY A 63 -1.99 3.25 -16.73
C GLY A 63 -1.37 4.21 -15.72
N MET A 64 -0.04 4.12 -15.51
CA MET A 64 0.68 5.06 -14.64
C MET A 64 0.84 6.42 -15.28
N ALA A 65 1.12 6.47 -16.60
CA ALA A 65 1.21 7.72 -17.34
C ALA A 65 -0.10 8.52 -17.31
N ALA A 66 -1.25 7.86 -17.43
CA ALA A 66 -2.57 8.48 -17.39
C ALA A 66 -2.92 9.08 -16.02
N ALA A 67 -2.36 8.54 -14.93
CA ALA A 67 -2.55 9.10 -13.60
C ALA A 67 -1.85 10.46 -13.43
N GLY A 68 -0.83 10.75 -14.23
CA GLY A 68 -0.09 12.01 -14.18
C GLY A 68 0.67 12.24 -12.87
N VAL A 69 0.78 11.23 -12.01
CA VAL A 69 1.47 11.30 -10.73
C VAL A 69 2.82 10.59 -10.81
N THR A 70 3.88 11.29 -10.41
CA THR A 70 5.25 10.76 -10.39
C THR A 70 5.74 10.68 -8.95
N ALA A 71 6.44 9.60 -8.61
CA ALA A 71 7.10 9.46 -7.32
C ALA A 71 8.50 10.08 -7.38
N ASP A 72 8.90 10.78 -6.32
CA ASP A 72 10.22 11.45 -6.25
C ASP A 72 11.37 10.45 -6.06
N ASP A 73 11.08 9.33 -5.39
CA ASP A 73 12.05 8.29 -5.04
C ASP A 73 11.35 6.94 -5.05
N LEU A 74 11.31 6.34 -6.23
CA LEU A 74 10.70 5.03 -6.47
C LEU A 74 11.77 3.94 -6.45
N THR A 75 11.64 3.03 -5.51
CA THR A 75 12.48 1.85 -5.40
C THR A 75 11.64 0.59 -5.39
N MET A 76 12.22 -0.49 -5.90
CA MET A 76 11.57 -1.78 -5.93
C MET A 76 12.59 -2.89 -5.74
N GLN A 77 12.29 -3.78 -4.80
CA GLN A 77 13.15 -4.88 -4.43
C GLN A 77 12.31 -6.14 -4.24
N CYS A 78 12.65 -7.19 -4.97
CA CYS A 78 12.02 -8.49 -4.83
C CYS A 78 12.92 -9.47 -4.06
N ARG A 79 12.30 -10.37 -3.30
CA ARG A 79 12.92 -11.50 -2.60
C ARG A 79 12.68 -12.77 -3.40
N SER A 80 12.14 -13.83 -2.81
CA SER A 80 11.81 -15.06 -3.57
C SER A 80 10.33 -15.15 -3.91
N THR A 81 9.45 -14.53 -3.10
CA THR A 81 8.01 -14.47 -3.41
C THR A 81 7.38 -13.12 -3.13
N LEU A 82 8.02 -12.29 -2.33
CA LEU A 82 7.55 -10.95 -1.98
C LEU A 82 8.37 -9.86 -2.66
N CYS A 83 7.69 -8.78 -3.06
CA CYS A 83 8.31 -7.57 -3.56
C CYS A 83 7.92 -6.38 -2.68
N GLU A 84 8.89 -5.55 -2.34
CA GLU A 84 8.71 -4.25 -1.71
C GLU A 84 8.82 -3.16 -2.77
N THR A 85 7.80 -2.32 -2.88
CA THR A 85 7.84 -1.08 -3.65
C THR A 85 7.75 0.09 -2.69
N THR A 86 8.75 0.96 -2.69
CA THR A 86 8.75 2.18 -1.86
C THR A 86 8.75 3.41 -2.75
N ALA A 87 7.90 4.38 -2.43
CA ALA A 87 7.74 5.61 -3.18
C ALA A 87 7.62 6.80 -2.23
N LYS A 88 8.14 7.97 -2.61
CA LYS A 88 7.96 9.24 -1.89
C LYS A 88 7.16 10.23 -2.72
N PHE A 89 6.34 11.02 -2.04
CA PHE A 89 5.52 12.07 -2.63
C PHE A 89 5.54 13.29 -1.72
N SER A 90 5.52 14.47 -2.33
CA SER A 90 5.35 15.77 -1.64
C SER A 90 3.99 15.91 -0.98
N GLU A 91 2.94 15.27 -1.53
CA GLU A 91 1.57 15.39 -1.07
C GLU A 91 0.93 14.02 -0.81
N ALA A 92 0.07 13.94 0.21
CA ALA A 92 -0.66 12.72 0.53
C ALA A 92 -1.68 12.35 -0.57
N GLY A 93 -2.31 13.34 -1.23
CA GLY A 93 -3.24 13.09 -2.33
C GLY A 93 -2.57 12.40 -3.51
N ALA A 94 -1.42 12.93 -3.95
CA ALA A 94 -0.59 12.32 -4.99
C ALA A 94 -0.21 10.87 -4.64
N ALA A 95 0.16 10.61 -3.38
CA ALA A 95 0.45 9.26 -2.93
C ALA A 95 -0.76 8.30 -3.08
N GLU A 96 -1.98 8.75 -2.77
CA GLU A 96 -3.18 7.93 -2.93
C GLU A 96 -3.51 7.65 -4.40
N ASP A 97 -3.48 8.68 -5.24
CA ASP A 97 -3.78 8.54 -6.67
C ASP A 97 -2.78 7.61 -7.35
N TRP A 98 -1.51 7.71 -6.98
CA TRP A 98 -0.46 6.82 -7.46
C TRP A 98 -0.68 5.37 -7.01
N VAL A 99 -1.07 5.13 -5.76
CA VAL A 99 -1.38 3.77 -5.27
C VAL A 99 -2.56 3.18 -6.02
N LEU A 100 -3.62 3.95 -6.26
CA LEU A 100 -4.78 3.48 -7.00
C LEU A 100 -4.39 3.07 -8.42
N ALA A 101 -3.63 3.92 -9.13
CA ALA A 101 -3.13 3.64 -10.47
C ALA A 101 -2.21 2.41 -10.51
N TYR A 102 -1.31 2.28 -9.52
CA TYR A 102 -0.40 1.16 -9.42
C TYR A 102 -1.15 -0.15 -9.15
N MET A 103 -2.10 -0.15 -8.22
CA MET A 103 -2.91 -1.33 -7.90
C MET A 103 -3.81 -1.75 -9.07
N SER A 104 -4.35 -0.80 -9.84
CA SER A 104 -5.11 -1.13 -11.05
C SER A 104 -4.23 -1.71 -12.16
N SER A 105 -2.97 -1.25 -12.26
CA SER A 105 -2.04 -1.67 -13.30
C SER A 105 -1.32 -2.99 -12.99
N LEU A 106 -1.26 -3.37 -11.70
CA LEU A 106 -0.59 -4.60 -11.24
C LEU A 106 -1.25 -5.88 -11.78
N GLY A 107 -2.55 -5.86 -12.05
CA GLY A 107 -3.26 -6.96 -12.70
C GLY A 107 -2.96 -8.33 -12.07
N SER A 108 -2.42 -9.26 -12.86
CA SER A 108 -2.04 -10.60 -12.42
C SER A 108 -0.62 -10.72 -11.86
N ALA A 109 0.20 -9.66 -11.89
CA ALA A 109 1.60 -9.72 -11.45
C ALA A 109 1.74 -9.86 -9.91
N ALA A 110 0.69 -9.50 -9.15
CA ALA A 110 0.60 -9.79 -7.72
C ALA A 110 -0.70 -10.50 -7.34
N SER A 111 -0.60 -11.40 -6.36
CA SER A 111 -1.74 -12.13 -5.79
C SER A 111 -2.38 -11.40 -4.61
N SER A 112 -1.60 -10.61 -3.88
CA SER A 112 -2.07 -9.76 -2.79
C SER A 112 -1.05 -8.64 -2.56
N SER A 113 -1.52 -7.52 -2.00
CA SER A 113 -0.67 -6.38 -1.65
C SER A 113 -1.11 -5.75 -0.33
N VAL A 114 -0.15 -5.26 0.43
CA VAL A 114 -0.37 -4.54 1.67
C VAL A 114 0.32 -3.19 1.58
N VAL A 115 -0.45 -2.11 1.76
CA VAL A 115 0.03 -0.73 1.64
C VAL A 115 0.20 -0.11 3.03
N SER A 116 1.38 0.44 3.27
CA SER A 116 1.77 1.21 4.45
C SER A 116 2.11 2.64 4.05
N ARG A 117 1.82 3.59 4.94
CA ARG A 117 2.02 5.02 4.72
C ARG A 117 2.70 5.61 5.94
N ALA A 118 3.70 6.46 5.71
CA ALA A 118 4.38 7.18 6.76
C ALA A 118 4.54 8.65 6.33
N ALA A 119 4.16 9.58 7.21
CA ALA A 119 4.47 10.99 7.00
C ALA A 119 5.99 11.19 7.08
N LEU A 120 6.54 11.99 6.18
CA LEU A 120 7.97 12.34 6.17
C LEU A 120 8.22 13.58 7.03
N ALA A 121 9.38 13.64 7.68
CA ALA A 121 9.84 14.83 8.35
C ALA A 121 10.09 15.94 7.30
N GLY A 122 9.47 17.11 7.47
CA GLY A 122 9.50 18.19 6.49
C GLY A 122 8.32 18.22 5.53
N GLY A 123 7.35 17.33 5.69
CA GLY A 123 6.17 17.23 4.83
C GLY A 123 6.28 16.10 3.80
N GLY A 124 5.14 15.70 3.24
CA GLY A 124 5.05 14.60 2.30
C GLY A 124 4.80 13.22 2.93
N THR A 125 4.74 12.22 2.05
CA THR A 125 4.34 10.85 2.38
C THR A 125 5.29 9.85 1.75
N ARG A 126 5.73 8.87 2.53
CA ARG A 126 6.34 7.63 2.04
C ARG A 126 5.29 6.55 1.99
N LEU A 127 5.22 5.89 0.85
CA LEU A 127 4.46 4.67 0.63
C LEU A 127 5.41 3.49 0.63
N THR A 128 4.96 2.40 1.25
CA THR A 128 5.61 1.09 1.15
C THR A 128 4.53 0.07 0.84
N ILE A 129 4.71 -0.66 -0.25
CA ILE A 129 3.80 -1.70 -0.72
C ILE A 129 4.56 -3.02 -0.68
N LEU A 130 4.04 -3.97 0.09
CA LEU A 130 4.51 -5.34 0.09
C LEU A 130 3.52 -6.19 -0.69
N SER A 131 3.99 -6.75 -1.80
CA SER A 131 3.17 -7.53 -2.73
C SER A 131 3.67 -8.97 -2.81
N LYS A 132 2.77 -9.94 -2.74
CA LYS A 132 3.07 -11.32 -3.06
C LYS A 132 2.99 -11.50 -4.57
N ALA A 133 4.14 -11.63 -5.21
CA ALA A 133 4.24 -11.85 -6.64
C ALA A 133 3.59 -13.18 -7.06
N ARG A 134 3.10 -13.23 -8.30
CA ARG A 134 2.68 -14.47 -8.97
C ARG A 134 3.74 -14.98 -9.93
#